data_AF-A0A349PAH3-F1
#
_entry.id   AF-A0A349PAH3-F1
#
_cell.length_a   1.000
_cell.length_b   1.000
_cell.length_c   1.000
_cell.angle_alpha   90.00
_cell.angle_beta   90.00
_cell.angle_gamma   90.00
#
_symmetry.space_group_name_H-M   'P 1'
#
loop_
_entity.id
_entity.type
_entity.pdbx_description
1 polymer ?
#
loop_
_entity_poly.entity_id
_entity_poly.type
_entity_poly.pdbx_seq_one_letter_code
_entity_poly.pdbx_strand_id
1 'polypeptide(L)'
;MDVIGFQILTEDKGRVMIETIIVGAVILGVYAIFGQFVTALWSAGAIAVMLAIAALAALLGGRKPRAAELLKKAGAFALLCLLVIGYSRANDQIARHRAARVAAACEGYKARTGAYPLSLKALVPEYMTDIPRAKYTLVWGNFRYINAKIIYVYEPFLATPAYDLAESKWGYVPPLSIFDPRPGI
;
A
#
# COMPACT_ATOMS: atom_id res chain seq x y z
N MET A 1 -13.18 -35.17 33.25
CA MET A 1 -12.42 -34.09 32.57
C MET A 1 -12.46 -32.91 33.51
N ASP A 2 -11.37 -32.65 34.23
CA ASP A 2 -11.35 -31.62 35.27
C ASP A 2 -11.37 -30.22 34.67
N VAL A 3 -11.99 -29.29 35.41
CA VAL A 3 -12.14 -27.86 35.07
C VAL A 3 -10.80 -27.23 34.68
N ILE A 4 -9.71 -27.68 35.32
CA ILE A 4 -8.34 -27.23 35.05
C ILE A 4 -7.89 -27.59 33.62
N GLY A 5 -8.26 -28.78 33.12
CA GLY A 5 -7.91 -29.21 31.75
C GLY A 5 -8.66 -28.46 30.66
N PHE A 6 -9.89 -28.02 30.93
CA PHE A 6 -10.67 -27.21 29.97
C PHE A 6 -10.11 -25.78 29.89
N GLN A 7 -9.71 -25.19 31.02
CA GLN A 7 -9.20 -23.83 31.10
C GLN A 7 -7.85 -23.66 30.38
N ILE A 8 -6.94 -24.64 30.53
CA ILE A 8 -5.64 -24.65 29.84
C ILE A 8 -5.80 -24.75 28.32
N LEU A 9 -6.76 -25.55 27.83
CA LEU A 9 -7.01 -25.73 26.39
C LEU A 9 -7.63 -24.49 25.72
N THR A 10 -8.40 -23.69 26.46
CA THR A 10 -8.93 -22.41 25.96
C THR A 10 -7.86 -21.32 25.89
N GLU A 11 -6.94 -21.32 26.84
CA GLU A 11 -5.85 -20.34 26.94
C GLU A 11 -4.84 -20.50 25.79
N ASP A 12 -4.51 -21.74 25.45
CA ASP A 12 -3.59 -22.08 24.36
C ASP A 12 -4.15 -21.71 22.97
N LYS A 13 -5.44 -21.99 22.72
CA LYS A 13 -6.11 -21.59 21.47
C LYS A 13 -6.19 -20.07 21.29
N GLY A 14 -6.40 -19.32 22.37
CA GLY A 14 -6.44 -17.86 22.37
C GLY A 14 -5.09 -17.25 22.01
N ARG A 15 -4.01 -17.73 22.65
CA ARG A 15 -2.64 -17.28 22.40
C ARG A 15 -2.24 -17.41 20.92
N VAL A 16 -2.56 -18.55 20.32
CA VAL A 16 -2.20 -18.87 18.94
C VAL A 16 -2.90 -17.97 17.90
N MET A 17 -4.14 -17.54 18.16
CA MET A 17 -4.83 -16.58 17.29
C MET A 17 -4.26 -15.17 17.45
N ILE A 18 -3.90 -14.78 18.68
CA ILE A 18 -3.28 -13.49 18.98
C ILE A 18 -1.96 -13.34 18.21
N GLU A 19 -1.11 -14.38 18.19
CA GLU A 19 0.14 -14.37 17.41
C GLU A 19 -0.10 -14.12 15.92
N THR A 20 -1.13 -14.76 15.35
CA THR A 20 -1.51 -14.58 13.94
C THR A 20 -1.95 -13.14 13.67
N ILE A 21 -2.74 -12.55 14.57
CA ILE A 21 -3.19 -11.17 14.48
C ILE A 21 -2.01 -10.20 14.59
N ILE A 22 -1.08 -10.43 15.52
CA ILE A 22 0.12 -9.58 15.69
C ILE A 22 0.97 -9.61 14.42
N VAL A 23 1.27 -10.78 13.87
CA VAL A 23 2.05 -10.90 12.62
C VAL A 23 1.33 -10.17 11.48
N GLY A 24 0.02 -10.37 11.35
CA GLY A 24 -0.78 -9.68 10.33
C GLY A 24 -0.78 -8.16 10.49
N ALA A 25 -0.89 -7.67 11.73
CA ALA A 25 -0.84 -6.25 12.04
C ALA A 25 0.53 -5.64 11.74
N VAL A 26 1.63 -6.37 12.00
CA VAL A 26 2.98 -5.93 11.64
C VAL A 26 3.12 -5.82 10.12
N ILE A 27 2.67 -6.82 9.36
CA ILE A 27 2.72 -6.79 7.89
C ILE A 27 1.92 -5.58 7.36
N LEU A 28 0.71 -5.35 7.87
CA LEU A 28 -0.12 -4.22 7.47
C LEU A 28 0.51 -2.87 7.87
N GLY A 29 1.11 -2.81 9.06
CA GLY A 29 1.81 -1.61 9.56
C GLY A 29 3.02 -1.25 8.70
N VAL A 30 3.84 -2.23 8.32
CA VAL A 30 4.95 -2.03 7.38
C VAL A 30 4.43 -1.51 6.03
N TYR A 31 3.32 -2.05 5.54
CA TYR A 31 2.67 -1.52 4.33
C TYR A 31 2.20 -0.07 4.51
N ALA A 32 1.57 0.28 5.63
CA ALA A 32 1.12 1.65 5.89
C ALA A 32 2.30 2.65 5.97
N ILE A 33 3.45 2.23 6.48
CA ILE A 33 4.65 3.07 6.57
C ILE A 33 5.27 3.28 5.19
N PHE A 34 5.54 2.19 4.46
CA PHE A 34 6.37 2.21 3.25
C PHE A 34 5.59 2.12 1.93
N GLY A 35 4.31 1.76 1.95
CA GLY A 35 3.50 1.58 0.73
C GLY A 35 3.99 0.47 -0.20
N GLN A 36 4.77 -0.50 0.29
CA GLN A 36 5.29 -1.63 -0.50
C GLN A 36 4.26 -2.77 -0.52
N PHE A 37 3.38 -2.81 -1.52
CA PHE A 37 2.30 -3.80 -1.52
C PHE A 37 2.83 -5.19 -1.84
N VAL A 38 3.80 -5.31 -2.74
CA VAL A 38 4.40 -6.60 -3.14
C VAL A 38 4.96 -7.33 -1.92
N THR A 39 5.80 -6.70 -1.09
CA THR A 39 6.40 -7.39 0.06
C THR A 39 5.35 -7.88 1.06
N ALA A 40 4.33 -7.08 1.33
CA ALA A 40 3.21 -7.46 2.21
C ALA A 40 2.37 -8.61 1.61
N LEU A 41 2.07 -8.55 0.30
CA LEU A 41 1.26 -9.55 -0.38
C LEU A 41 1.98 -10.89 -0.52
N TRP A 42 3.27 -10.88 -0.88
CA TRP A 42 4.07 -12.09 -1.02
C TRP A 42 4.31 -12.78 0.33
N SER A 43 4.60 -12.01 1.39
CA SER A 43 4.78 -12.58 2.73
C SER A 43 3.48 -13.19 3.27
N ALA A 44 2.39 -12.42 3.30
CA ALA A 44 1.09 -12.92 3.76
C ALA A 44 0.57 -14.08 2.88
N GLY A 45 0.72 -13.97 1.56
CA GLY A 45 0.32 -15.00 0.60
C GLY A 45 1.10 -16.30 0.77
N ALA A 46 2.43 -16.23 0.91
CA ALA A 46 3.26 -17.40 1.15
C ALA A 46 2.88 -18.09 2.46
N ILE A 47 2.65 -17.33 3.54
CA ILE A 47 2.20 -17.88 4.82
C ILE A 47 0.83 -18.56 4.67
N ALA A 48 -0.13 -17.92 4.01
CA ALA A 48 -1.45 -18.48 3.77
C ALA A 48 -1.37 -19.81 3.00
N VAL A 49 -0.58 -19.86 1.93
CA VAL A 49 -0.39 -21.06 1.10
C VAL A 49 0.27 -22.17 1.90
N MET A 50 1.35 -21.89 2.63
CA MET A 50 2.03 -22.90 3.45
C MET A 50 1.10 -23.49 4.52
N LEU A 51 0.30 -22.65 5.18
CA LEU A 51 -0.68 -23.09 6.17
C LEU A 51 -1.81 -23.92 5.55
N ALA A 52 -2.28 -23.56 4.36
CA ALA A 52 -3.28 -24.33 3.63
C ALA A 52 -2.75 -25.72 3.22
N ILE A 53 -1.50 -25.79 2.73
CA ILE A 53 -0.83 -27.06 2.42
C ILE A 53 -0.68 -27.92 3.68
N ALA A 54 -0.23 -27.33 4.79
CA ALA A 54 -0.10 -28.04 6.07
C ALA A 54 -1.46 -28.52 6.59
N ALA A 55 -2.52 -27.74 6.39
CA ALA A 55 -3.87 -28.14 6.75
C ALA A 55 -4.36 -29.33 5.92
N LEU A 56 -4.11 -29.32 4.61
CA LEU A 56 -4.42 -30.45 3.73
C LEU A 56 -3.68 -31.71 4.15
N ALA A 57 -2.37 -31.61 4.42
CA ALA A 57 -1.57 -32.73 4.92
C ALA A 57 -2.10 -33.25 6.27
N ALA A 58 -2.58 -32.38 7.15
CA ALA A 58 -3.21 -32.77 8.40
C ALA A 58 -4.56 -33.49 8.19
N LEU A 59 -5.38 -33.04 7.22
CA LEU A 59 -6.63 -33.73 6.84
C LEU A 59 -6.37 -35.12 6.28
N LEU A 60 -5.41 -35.25 5.37
CA LEU A 60 -5.02 -36.53 4.77
C LEU A 60 -4.48 -37.51 5.84
N GLY A 61 -3.81 -36.99 6.87
CA GLY A 61 -3.37 -37.77 8.02
C GLY A 61 -4.43 -37.97 9.12
N GLY A 62 -5.71 -37.65 8.88
CA GLY A 62 -6.81 -37.85 9.85
C GLY A 62 -6.86 -36.87 11.03
N ARG A 63 -5.95 -35.87 11.09
CA ARG A 63 -5.83 -34.90 12.19
C ARG A 63 -6.77 -33.70 12.00
N LYS A 64 -8.08 -33.95 11.96
CA LYS A 64 -9.12 -32.94 11.69
C LYS A 64 -9.05 -31.69 12.57
N PRO A 65 -8.82 -31.76 13.91
CA PRO A 65 -8.74 -30.56 14.74
C PRO A 65 -7.58 -29.63 14.36
N ARG A 66 -6.42 -30.22 14.04
CA ARG A 66 -5.22 -29.46 13.63
C ARG A 66 -5.42 -28.81 12.27
N ALA A 67 -6.03 -29.53 11.33
CA ALA A 67 -6.37 -28.97 10.02
C ALA A 67 -7.30 -27.76 10.11
N ALA A 68 -8.35 -27.84 10.94
CA ALA A 68 -9.27 -26.73 11.13
C ALA A 68 -8.58 -25.48 11.71
N GLU A 69 -7.63 -25.65 12.64
CA GLU A 69 -6.85 -24.54 13.18
C GLU A 69 -5.95 -23.90 12.11
N LEU A 70 -5.23 -24.71 11.33
CA LEU A 70 -4.37 -24.24 10.24
C LEU A 70 -5.17 -23.51 9.15
N LEU A 71 -6.36 -24.01 8.80
CA LEU A 71 -7.25 -23.32 7.85
C LEU A 71 -7.73 -21.97 8.36
N LYS A 72 -8.02 -21.83 9.67
CA LYS A 72 -8.39 -20.51 10.24
C LYS A 72 -7.26 -19.50 10.07
N LYS A 73 -6.01 -19.92 10.34
CA LYS A 73 -4.83 -19.05 10.16
C LYS A 73 -4.60 -18.72 8.68
N ALA A 74 -4.70 -19.72 7.80
CA ALA A 74 -4.60 -19.50 6.37
C ALA A 74 -5.66 -18.50 5.88
N GLY A 75 -6.90 -18.63 6.36
CA GLY A 75 -8.00 -17.69 6.10
C GLY A 75 -7.70 -16.28 6.61
N ALA A 76 -7.13 -16.13 7.80
CA ALA A 76 -6.73 -14.83 8.35
C ALA A 76 -5.67 -14.14 7.47
N PHE A 77 -4.64 -14.87 7.03
CA PHE A 77 -3.63 -14.31 6.11
C PHE A 77 -4.17 -14.05 4.70
N ALA A 78 -5.09 -14.88 4.21
CA ALA A 78 -5.77 -14.63 2.94
C ALA A 78 -6.63 -13.35 3.01
N LEU A 79 -7.34 -13.13 4.12
CA LEU A 79 -8.07 -11.90 4.37
C LEU A 79 -7.12 -10.69 4.42
N LEU A 80 -5.96 -10.84 5.06
CA LEU A 80 -4.94 -9.79 5.07
C LEU A 80 -4.45 -9.43 3.65
N CYS A 81 -4.24 -10.41 2.77
CA CYS A 81 -3.92 -10.14 1.36
C CYS A 81 -4.99 -9.28 0.68
N LEU A 82 -6.27 -9.60 0.90
CA LEU A 82 -7.39 -8.81 0.36
C LEU A 82 -7.39 -7.38 0.90
N LEU A 83 -7.11 -7.20 2.20
CA LEU A 83 -7.01 -5.88 2.83
C LEU A 83 -5.85 -5.06 2.23
N VAL A 84 -4.68 -5.67 2.02
CA VAL A 84 -3.52 -5.00 1.38
C VAL A 84 -3.85 -4.58 -0.05
N ILE A 85 -4.50 -5.45 -0.83
CA ILE A 85 -4.92 -5.12 -2.22
C ILE A 85 -5.92 -3.96 -2.21
N GLY A 86 -6.94 -4.04 -1.36
CA GLY A 86 -7.96 -2.99 -1.24
C GLY A 86 -7.36 -1.65 -0.82
N TYR A 87 -6.49 -1.66 0.19
CA TYR A 87 -5.83 -0.45 0.67
C TYR A 87 -4.87 0.15 -0.38
N SER A 88 -4.19 -0.68 -1.17
CA SER A 88 -3.38 -0.24 -2.31
C SER A 88 -4.20 0.44 -3.39
N ARG A 89 -5.33 -0.16 -3.79
CA ARG A 89 -6.22 0.45 -4.78
C ARG A 89 -6.83 1.76 -4.30
N ALA A 90 -7.24 1.83 -3.03
CA ALA A 90 -7.75 3.05 -2.43
C ALA A 90 -6.70 4.17 -2.47
N ASN A 91 -5.45 3.86 -2.08
CA ASN A 91 -4.34 4.82 -2.14
C ASN A 91 -4.05 5.32 -3.56
N ASP A 92 -4.11 4.45 -4.57
CA ASP A 92 -3.91 4.84 -5.97
C ASP A 92 -5.02 5.77 -6.47
N GLN A 93 -6.27 5.42 -6.19
CA GLN A 93 -7.42 6.23 -6.59
C GLN A 93 -7.38 7.62 -5.93
N ILE A 94 -7.01 7.68 -4.65
CA ILE A 94 -6.82 8.94 -3.92
C ILE A 94 -5.69 9.76 -4.55
N ALA A 95 -4.56 9.14 -4.88
CA ALA A 95 -3.43 9.82 -5.51
C ALA A 95 -3.81 10.41 -6.87
N ARG A 96 -4.52 9.66 -7.71
CA ARG A 96 -4.99 10.15 -9.02
C ARG A 96 -5.97 11.31 -8.88
N HIS A 97 -6.94 11.20 -7.97
CA HIS A 97 -7.90 12.27 -7.72
C HIS A 97 -7.23 13.55 -7.23
N ARG A 98 -6.26 13.43 -6.30
CA ARG A 98 -5.50 14.57 -5.79
C ARG A 98 -4.54 15.15 -6.83
N ALA A 99 -3.93 14.31 -7.67
CA ALA A 99 -3.09 14.76 -8.77
C ALA A 99 -3.89 15.60 -9.77
N ALA A 100 -5.15 15.23 -10.07
CA ALA A 100 -6.02 16.04 -10.93
C ALA A 100 -6.27 17.45 -10.34
N ARG A 101 -6.44 17.55 -9.01
CA ARG A 101 -6.56 18.85 -8.32
C ARG A 101 -5.28 19.69 -8.43
N VAL A 102 -4.12 19.07 -8.25
CA VAL A 102 -2.81 19.74 -8.42
C VAL A 102 -2.61 20.16 -9.87
N ALA A 103 -3.00 19.33 -10.84
CA ALA A 103 -2.91 19.64 -12.26
C ALA A 103 -3.75 20.86 -12.63
N ALA A 104 -5.00 20.94 -12.15
CA ALA A 104 -5.84 22.11 -12.37
C ALA A 104 -5.21 23.40 -11.82
N ALA A 105 -4.55 23.34 -10.66
CA ALA A 105 -3.82 24.48 -10.10
C ALA A 105 -2.60 24.87 -10.97
N CYS A 106 -1.87 23.89 -11.51
CA CYS A 106 -0.78 24.14 -12.46
C CYS A 106 -1.27 24.79 -13.77
N GLU A 107 -2.42 24.38 -14.29
CA GLU A 107 -3.02 25.02 -15.47
C GLU A 107 -3.40 26.47 -15.17
N GLY A 108 -3.98 26.74 -14.00
CA GLY A 108 -4.26 28.11 -13.56
C GLY A 108 -2.98 28.96 -13.51
N TYR A 109 -1.89 28.39 -12.97
CA TYR A 109 -0.58 29.05 -12.91
C TYR A 109 -0.05 29.38 -14.32
N LYS A 110 -0.11 28.41 -15.23
CA LYS A 110 0.30 28.59 -16.61
C LYS A 110 -0.54 29.63 -17.35
N ALA A 111 -1.85 29.64 -17.14
CA ALA A 111 -2.74 30.63 -17.76
C ALA A 111 -2.37 32.08 -17.39
N ARG A 112 -1.88 32.31 -16.16
CA ARG A 112 -1.48 33.64 -15.70
C ARG A 112 -0.03 34.01 -16.04
N THR A 113 0.89 33.05 -16.02
CA THR A 113 2.33 33.31 -16.15
C THR A 113 2.92 32.94 -17.51
N GLY A 114 2.16 32.22 -18.35
CA GLY A 114 2.59 31.69 -19.64
C GLY A 114 3.36 30.36 -19.57
N ALA A 115 3.73 29.88 -18.38
CA ALA A 115 4.51 28.64 -18.22
C ALA A 115 4.06 27.83 -17.00
N TYR A 116 4.31 26.51 -17.01
CA TYR A 116 4.09 25.70 -15.82
C TYR A 116 5.05 26.09 -14.68
N PRO A 117 4.66 25.89 -13.41
CA PRO A 117 5.51 26.24 -12.29
C PRO A 117 6.79 25.38 -12.30
N LEU A 118 7.89 25.94 -11.80
CA LEU A 118 9.15 25.19 -11.61
C LEU A 118 9.06 24.21 -10.44
N SER A 119 8.15 24.45 -9.48
CA SER A 119 7.88 23.55 -8.36
C SER A 119 6.44 23.67 -7.89
N LEU A 120 5.87 22.60 -7.31
CA LEU A 120 4.51 22.66 -6.76
C LEU A 120 4.35 23.71 -5.66
N LYS A 121 5.43 24.07 -4.94
CA LYS A 121 5.35 25.11 -3.89
C LYS A 121 4.94 26.47 -4.44
N ALA A 122 5.21 26.76 -5.72
CA ALA A 122 4.80 28.02 -6.36
C ALA A 122 3.27 28.13 -6.53
N LEU A 123 2.53 27.04 -6.35
CA LEU A 123 1.07 27.05 -6.36
C LEU A 123 0.48 27.58 -5.05
N VAL A 124 1.26 27.61 -3.97
CA VAL A 124 0.80 27.99 -2.64
C VAL A 124 1.24 29.41 -2.29
N PRO A 125 0.38 30.25 -1.69
CA PRO A 125 -1.03 29.99 -1.37
C PRO A 125 -2.01 30.35 -2.50
N GLU A 126 -1.54 30.97 -3.58
CA GLU A 126 -2.40 31.71 -4.52
C GLU A 126 -3.31 30.80 -5.37
N TYR A 127 -2.84 29.62 -5.76
CA TYR A 127 -3.59 28.66 -6.58
C TYR A 127 -4.17 27.51 -5.75
N MET A 128 -3.59 27.24 -4.58
CA MET A 128 -4.08 26.29 -3.61
C MET A 128 -3.55 26.58 -2.20
N THR A 129 -4.32 26.22 -1.17
CA THR A 129 -3.96 26.48 0.24
C THR A 129 -2.73 25.68 0.70
N ASP A 130 -2.62 24.42 0.25
CA ASP A 130 -1.52 23.51 0.55
C ASP A 130 -1.37 22.47 -0.56
N ILE A 131 -0.21 21.82 -0.64
CA ILE A 131 -0.02 20.70 -1.56
C ILE A 131 -0.50 19.41 -0.88
N PRO A 132 -1.58 18.77 -1.37
CA PRO A 132 -2.10 17.58 -0.72
C PRO A 132 -1.11 16.43 -0.84
N ARG A 133 -1.07 15.58 0.18
CA ARG A 133 -0.37 14.29 0.11
C ARG A 133 -0.98 13.44 -1.01
N ALA A 134 -0.15 12.78 -1.81
CA ALA A 134 -0.58 11.82 -2.81
C ALA A 134 -1.39 10.67 -2.19
N LYS A 135 -0.87 10.04 -1.13
CA LYS A 135 -1.48 8.84 -0.52
C LYS A 135 -1.28 8.79 0.99
N TYR A 136 -2.01 7.90 1.65
CA TYR A 136 -1.94 7.69 3.11
C TYR A 136 -0.82 6.73 3.51
N THR A 137 0.38 6.92 2.96
CA THR A 137 1.59 6.22 3.39
C THR A 137 2.54 7.21 4.03
N LEU A 138 3.24 6.82 5.10
CA LEU A 138 4.10 7.76 5.84
C LEU A 138 5.31 8.23 5.02
N VAL A 139 6.05 7.30 4.41
CA VAL A 139 7.32 7.62 3.71
C VAL A 139 7.09 8.16 2.30
N TRP A 140 6.23 7.51 1.53
CA TRP A 140 6.03 7.81 0.10
C TRP A 140 4.72 8.54 -0.19
N GLY A 141 4.22 9.30 0.80
CA GLY A 141 2.91 9.94 0.73
C GLY A 141 2.84 11.24 -0.05
N ASN A 142 3.95 11.77 -0.56
CA ASN A 142 4.01 13.09 -1.21
C ASN A 142 4.11 12.99 -2.73
N PHE A 143 3.59 14.00 -3.43
CA PHE A 143 3.88 14.17 -4.85
C PHE A 143 5.34 14.59 -5.08
N ARG A 144 5.86 14.16 -6.22
CA ARG A 144 7.06 14.69 -6.87
C ARG A 144 6.62 15.43 -8.13
N TYR A 145 7.42 16.40 -8.54
CA TYR A 145 7.12 17.21 -9.72
C TYR A 145 8.40 17.46 -10.49
N ILE A 146 8.45 16.92 -11.70
CA ILE A 146 9.64 16.93 -12.56
C ILE A 146 9.15 17.12 -13.99
N ASN A 147 9.71 18.08 -14.74
CA ASN A 147 9.39 18.32 -16.16
C ASN A 147 7.89 18.45 -16.44
N ALA A 148 7.18 19.25 -15.65
CA ALA A 148 5.73 19.39 -15.76
C ALA A 148 4.93 18.07 -15.62
N LYS A 149 5.51 17.05 -14.99
CA LYS A 149 4.83 15.80 -14.62
C LYS A 149 4.59 15.75 -13.13
N ILE A 150 3.36 15.45 -12.73
CA ILE A 150 3.00 15.17 -11.32
C ILE A 150 3.16 13.67 -11.09
N ILE A 151 4.07 13.32 -10.20
CA ILE A 151 4.57 11.96 -10.01
C ILE A 151 4.24 11.51 -8.59
N TYR A 152 3.81 10.28 -8.41
CA TYR A 152 3.76 9.65 -7.09
C TYR A 152 4.28 8.22 -7.16
N VAL A 153 4.83 7.75 -6.06
CA VAL A 153 5.30 6.36 -5.96
C VAL A 153 4.09 5.47 -5.81
N TYR A 154 3.83 4.56 -6.75
CA TYR A 154 2.83 3.50 -6.54
C TYR A 154 3.47 2.39 -5.73
N GLU A 155 4.59 1.87 -6.23
CA GLU A 155 5.47 0.95 -5.53
C GLU A 155 6.93 1.41 -5.61
N PRO A 156 7.64 1.49 -4.46
CA PRO A 156 9.06 1.76 -4.47
C PRO A 156 9.78 0.79 -5.41
N PHE A 157 10.53 1.35 -6.37
CA PHE A 157 11.36 0.64 -7.35
C PHE A 157 10.66 -0.15 -8.47
N LEU A 158 9.32 -0.24 -8.48
CA LEU A 158 8.59 -1.01 -9.50
C LEU A 158 7.77 -0.13 -10.44
N ALA A 159 6.96 0.78 -9.89
CA ALA A 159 6.05 1.58 -10.71
C ALA A 159 5.86 2.97 -10.14
N THR A 160 6.00 3.96 -11.02
CA THR A 160 5.85 5.37 -10.67
C THR A 160 4.93 6.05 -11.69
N PRO A 161 3.61 6.07 -11.42
CA PRO A 161 2.66 6.82 -12.23
C PRO A 161 3.03 8.29 -12.30
N ALA A 162 2.87 8.85 -13.49
CA ALA A 162 3.12 10.25 -13.77
C ALA A 162 1.97 10.82 -14.58
N TYR A 163 1.42 11.95 -14.15
CA TYR A 163 0.48 12.73 -14.93
C TYR A 163 1.24 13.83 -15.66
N ASP A 164 1.26 13.77 -16.99
CA ASP A 164 1.86 14.78 -17.84
C ASP A 164 0.89 15.95 -18.03
N LEU A 165 1.28 17.15 -17.60
CA LEU A 165 0.44 18.34 -17.74
C LEU A 165 0.30 18.79 -19.20
N ALA A 166 1.39 18.74 -19.97
CA ALA A 166 1.39 19.20 -21.36
C ALA A 166 0.51 18.32 -22.25
N GLU A 167 0.54 17.00 -22.04
CA GLU A 167 -0.28 16.05 -22.78
C GLU A 167 -1.62 15.75 -22.12
N SER A 168 -1.82 16.17 -20.88
CA SER A 168 -3.00 15.86 -20.04
C SER A 168 -3.28 14.36 -19.92
N LYS A 169 -2.22 13.53 -19.85
CA LYS A 169 -2.31 12.05 -19.88
C LYS A 169 -1.57 11.41 -18.72
N TRP A 170 -2.08 10.25 -18.30
CA TRP A 170 -1.38 9.36 -17.40
C TRP A 170 -0.38 8.50 -18.16
N GLY A 171 0.83 8.39 -17.60
CA GLY A 171 1.86 7.45 -18.04
C GLY A 171 2.65 6.94 -16.85
N TYR A 172 3.84 6.44 -17.15
CA TYR A 172 4.80 5.97 -16.15
C TYR A 172 6.16 6.57 -16.44
N VAL A 173 6.91 6.84 -15.38
CA VAL A 173 8.33 7.19 -15.46
C VAL A 173 9.17 6.07 -14.86
N PRO A 174 10.44 5.91 -15.28
CA PRO A 174 11.34 4.94 -14.67
C PRO A 174 11.37 5.12 -13.15
N PRO A 175 11.26 4.06 -12.33
CA PRO A 175 11.13 4.20 -10.88
C PRO A 175 12.25 4.98 -10.20
N LEU A 176 13.47 4.94 -10.75
CA LEU A 176 14.62 5.66 -10.22
C LEU A 176 14.60 7.16 -10.51
N SER A 177 13.77 7.62 -11.46
CA SER A 177 13.66 9.05 -11.80
C SER A 177 13.12 9.91 -10.64
N ILE A 178 12.42 9.31 -9.67
CA ILE A 178 11.95 10.02 -8.46
C ILE A 178 13.10 10.51 -7.56
N PHE A 179 14.29 9.95 -7.77
CA PHE A 179 15.50 10.26 -7.02
C PHE A 179 16.48 11.10 -7.81
N ASP A 180 16.24 11.38 -9.09
CA ASP A 180 17.16 12.21 -9.86
C ASP A 180 17.09 13.64 -9.32
N PRO A 181 18.20 14.18 -8.76
CA PRO A 181 18.23 15.53 -8.26
C PRO A 181 18.23 16.57 -9.38
N ARG A 182 18.45 16.15 -10.64
CA ARG A 182 18.45 17.06 -11.78
C ARG A 182 17.02 17.46 -12.13
N PRO A 183 16.66 18.76 -12.05
CA PRO A 183 15.47 19.24 -12.74
C PRO A 183 15.70 18.90 -14.22
N GLY A 184 14.79 18.14 -14.82
CA GLY A 184 15.10 17.45 -16.06
C GLY A 184 15.52 18.42 -17.15
N ILE A 185 16.58 18.01 -17.83
CA ILE A 185 17.15 18.63 -19.02
C ILE A 185 16.29 18.24 -20.22
#